data_AF-A0A8I2AC08-F1
#
_entry.id   AF-A0A8I2AC08-F1
#
_cell.length_a   1.000
_cell.length_b   1.000
_cell.length_c   1.000
_cell.angle_alpha   90.00
_cell.angle_beta   90.00
_cell.angle_gamma   90.00
#
_symmetry.space_group_name_H-M   'P 1'
#
loop_
_entity.id
_entity.type
_entity.pdbx_description
1 polymer ?
#
loop_
_entity_poly.entity_id
_entity_poly.type
_entity_poly.pdbx_seq_one_letter_code
_entity_poly.pdbx_strand_id
1 'polypeptide(L)'
;MQLQLPFFPTDTRMINSNVGVFSKDEFVYFLFNGSPIYCCLKDDLNNFRFIVANLVVNHLCTCSEISHALGIHVRNVQRYVKALNEKGVE
;
A
#
# COMPACT_ATOMS: atom_id res chain seq x y z
N MET A 1 28.88 -1.37 -12.58
CA MET A 1 27.58 -1.22 -11.90
C MET A 1 27.71 -1.85 -10.53
N GLN A 2 27.62 -1.05 -9.46
CA GLN A 2 27.62 -1.54 -8.09
C GLN A 2 26.19 -1.98 -7.75
N LEU A 3 26.00 -3.24 -7.37
CA LEU A 3 24.73 -3.74 -6.83
C LEU A 3 24.47 -2.99 -5.52
N GLN A 4 23.56 -2.03 -5.53
CA GLN A 4 22.92 -1.58 -4.30
C GLN A 4 21.87 -2.62 -3.95
N LEU A 5 22.16 -3.43 -2.93
CA LEU A 5 21.12 -4.23 -2.29
C LEU A 5 20.10 -3.24 -1.70
N PRO A 6 18.81 -3.33 -2.06
CA PRO A 6 17.80 -2.53 -1.40
C PRO A 6 17.85 -2.84 0.10
N PHE A 7 18.15 -1.81 0.90
CA PHE A 7 18.00 -1.90 2.35
C PHE A 7 16.51 -1.97 2.64
N PHE A 8 16.01 -3.17 2.87
CA PHE A 8 14.64 -3.34 3.34
C PHE A 8 14.61 -2.93 4.81
N PRO A 9 13.79 -1.93 5.19
CA PRO A 9 13.59 -1.61 6.60
C PRO A 9 13.16 -2.88 7.34
N THR A 10 13.75 -3.18 8.49
CA THR A 10 13.50 -4.42 9.25
C THR A 10 12.02 -4.60 9.60
N ASP A 11 11.30 -3.49 9.74
CA ASP A 11 9.86 -3.47 10.09
C ASP A 11 8.94 -3.45 8.86
N THR A 12 9.44 -3.83 7.69
CA THR A 12 8.61 -3.91 6.48
C THR A 12 7.68 -5.10 6.56
N ARG A 13 6.37 -4.82 6.58
CA ARG A 13 5.33 -5.84 6.44
C ARG A 13 5.05 -6.07 4.97
N MET A 14 5.28 -7.30 4.52
CA MET A 14 4.97 -7.69 3.14
C MET A 14 3.46 -7.90 2.98
N ILE A 15 2.89 -7.27 1.94
CA ILE A 15 1.51 -7.51 1.50
C ILE A 15 1.48 -8.74 0.60
N ASN A 16 2.45 -8.84 -0.31
CA ASN A 16 2.72 -10.02 -1.13
C ASN A 16 4.24 -10.08 -1.45
N SER A 17 4.66 -10.87 -2.45
CA SER A 17 6.09 -11.02 -2.78
C SER A 17 6.75 -9.73 -3.29
N ASN A 18 5.97 -8.79 -3.83
CA ASN A 18 6.48 -7.62 -4.53
C ASN A 18 6.13 -6.31 -3.81
N VAL A 19 5.06 -6.29 -3.01
CA VAL A 19 4.56 -5.09 -2.33
C VAL A 19 4.80 -5.20 -0.82
N GLY A 20 5.48 -4.21 -0.28
CA GLY A 20 5.72 -4.06 1.15
C GLY A 20 5.14 -2.75 1.68
N VAL A 21 4.88 -2.69 2.98
CA VAL A 21 4.53 -1.47 3.68
C VAL A 21 5.37 -1.34 4.94
N PHE A 22 5.84 -0.15 5.24
CA PHE A 22 6.50 0.14 6.52
C PHE A 22 6.13 1.53 6.98
N SER A 23 6.18 1.75 8.29
CA SER A 23 6.03 3.07 8.88
C SER A 23 7.37 3.61 9.34
N LYS A 24 7.62 4.89 9.10
CA LYS A 24 8.77 5.60 9.66
C LYS A 24 8.33 6.99 10.06
N ASP A 25 8.61 7.37 11.30
CA ASP A 25 8.16 8.63 11.90
C ASP A 25 6.63 8.78 11.76
N GLU A 26 6.14 9.87 11.16
CA GLU A 26 4.71 10.12 10.93
C GLU A 26 4.20 9.60 9.57
N PHE A 27 5.03 8.88 8.83
CA PHE A 27 4.73 8.45 7.47
C PHE A 27 4.56 6.93 7.35
N VAL A 28 3.70 6.53 6.42
CA VAL A 28 3.52 5.16 5.96
C VAL A 28 3.95 5.11 4.50
N TYR A 29 4.90 4.23 4.21
CA TYR A 29 5.47 4.05 2.88
C TYR A 29 5.02 2.71 2.30
N PHE A 30 4.59 2.74 1.04
CA PHE A 30 4.32 1.53 0.26
C PHE A 30 5.43 1.33 -0.76
N LEU A 31 6.00 0.13 -0.76
CA LEU A 31 7.12 -0.28 -1.57
C LEU A 31 6.64 -1.22 -2.68
N PHE A 32 7.19 -1.08 -3.88
CA PHE A 32 7.13 -2.08 -4.94
C PHE A 32 8.55 -2.51 -5.30
N ASN A 33 8.86 -3.80 -5.14
CA ASN A 33 10.19 -4.38 -5.32
C ASN A 33 11.30 -3.60 -4.57
N GLY A 34 10.98 -3.13 -3.36
CA GLY A 34 11.89 -2.34 -2.53
C GLY A 34 11.98 -0.85 -2.85
N SER A 35 11.31 -0.38 -3.91
CA SER A 35 11.25 1.05 -4.25
C SER A 35 9.98 1.71 -3.70
N PRO A 36 10.04 2.86 -3.02
CA PRO A 36 8.86 3.56 -2.54
C PRO A 36 8.03 4.09 -3.72
N ILE A 37 6.77 3.67 -3.80
CA ILE A 37 5.81 4.08 -4.83
C ILE A 37 4.73 5.01 -4.28
N TYR A 38 4.41 4.90 -2.98
CA TYR A 38 3.49 5.81 -2.30
C TYR A 38 3.96 6.15 -0.89
N CYS A 39 3.52 7.30 -0.40
CA CYS A 39 3.72 7.77 0.97
C CYS A 39 2.46 8.52 1.42
N CYS A 40 2.02 8.27 2.64
CA CYS A 40 0.99 9.08 3.29
C CYS A 40 1.33 9.32 4.76
N LEU A 41 0.72 10.34 5.35
CA LEU A 41 0.75 10.52 6.80
C LEU A 41 -0.05 9.39 7.48
N LYS A 42 0.37 8.97 8.67
CA LYS A 42 -0.33 7.95 9.46
C LYS A 42 -1.80 8.31 9.72
N ASP A 43 -2.08 9.59 9.92
CA ASP A 43 -3.42 10.10 10.25
C ASP A 43 -4.24 10.48 9.01
N ASP A 44 -3.63 10.48 7.80
CA ASP A 44 -4.33 10.79 6.56
C ASP A 44 -5.03 9.54 6.02
N LEU A 45 -6.18 9.23 6.61
CA LEU A 45 -7.00 8.09 6.23
C LEU A 45 -7.53 8.18 4.80
N ASN A 46 -7.71 9.39 4.24
CA ASN A 46 -8.21 9.56 2.89
C ASN A 46 -7.15 9.15 1.88
N ASN A 47 -5.93 9.65 2.05
CA ASN A 47 -4.79 9.27 1.21
C ASN A 47 -4.44 7.79 1.39
N PHE A 48 -4.48 7.26 2.61
CA PHE A 48 -4.31 5.83 2.84
C PHE A 48 -5.33 4.98 2.06
N ARG A 49 -6.63 5.34 2.10
CA ARG A 49 -7.68 4.62 1.35
C ARG A 49 -7.46 4.72 -0.15
N PHE A 50 -7.06 5.89 -0.63
CA PHE A 50 -6.72 6.12 -2.03
C PHE A 50 -5.58 5.21 -2.47
N ILE A 51 -4.46 5.20 -1.75
CA ILE A 51 -3.29 4.36 -2.07
C ILE A 51 -3.68 2.89 -2.10
N VAL A 52 -4.35 2.40 -1.05
CA VAL A 52 -4.80 1.00 -0.96
C VAL A 52 -5.71 0.62 -2.13
N ALA A 53 -6.65 1.49 -2.51
CA ALA A 53 -7.49 1.27 -3.68
C ALA A 53 -6.67 1.25 -4.98
N ASN A 54 -5.73 2.18 -5.12
CA ASN A 54 -4.89 2.33 -6.31
C ASN A 54 -3.98 1.11 -6.53
N LEU A 55 -3.43 0.52 -5.46
CA LEU A 55 -2.65 -0.72 -5.52
C LEU A 55 -3.47 -1.88 -6.12
N VAL A 56 -4.76 -1.97 -5.79
CA VAL A 56 -5.65 -3.01 -6.33
C VAL A 56 -6.06 -2.71 -7.77
N VAL A 57 -6.42 -1.46 -8.07
CA VAL A 57 -6.80 -1.03 -9.43
C VAL A 57 -5.66 -1.25 -10.43
N ASN A 58 -4.40 -1.02 -10.02
CA ASN A 58 -3.23 -1.27 -10.86
C ASN A 58 -2.72 -2.72 -10.79
N HIS A 59 -3.49 -3.65 -10.21
CA HIS A 59 -3.15 -5.07 -10.12
C HIS A 59 -1.83 -5.38 -9.39
N LEU A 60 -1.36 -4.50 -8.51
CA LEU A 60 -0.18 -4.75 -7.67
C LEU A 60 -0.50 -5.63 -6.46
N CYS A 61 -1.75 -5.56 -5.97
CA CYS A 61 -2.26 -6.37 -4.87
C CYS A 61 -3.71 -6.78 -5.13
N THR A 62 -4.16 -7.83 -4.46
CA THR A 62 -5.57 -8.17 -4.32
C THR A 62 -6.17 -7.58 -3.04
N CYS A 63 -7.50 -7.44 -3.00
CA CYS A 63 -8.19 -7.00 -1.78
C CYS A 63 -7.91 -7.91 -0.57
N SER A 64 -7.77 -9.22 -0.83
CA SER A 64 -7.51 -10.24 0.21
C SER A 64 -6.09 -10.14 0.76
N GLU A 65 -5.10 -9.91 -0.09
CA GLU A 65 -3.70 -9.69 0.33
C GLU A 65 -3.60 -8.47 1.25
N ILE A 66 -4.20 -7.34 0.85
CA ILE A 66 -4.24 -6.13 1.68
C ILE A 66 -4.98 -6.39 2.99
N SER A 67 -6.12 -7.08 2.94
CA SER A 67 -6.90 -7.42 4.14
C SER A 67 -6.08 -8.22 5.15
N HIS A 68 -5.39 -9.26 4.67
CA HIS A 68 -4.55 -10.12 5.49
C HIS A 68 -3.33 -9.38 6.06
N ALA A 69 -2.68 -8.57 5.23
CA ALA A 69 -1.48 -7.84 5.60
C ALA A 69 -1.74 -6.62 6.48
N LEU A 70 -2.89 -5.95 6.36
CA LEU A 70 -3.15 -4.73 7.15
C LEU A 70 -4.16 -4.96 8.29
N GLY A 71 -4.72 -6.16 8.40
CA GLY A 71 -5.76 -6.47 9.41
C GLY A 71 -7.08 -5.74 9.16
N ILE A 72 -7.29 -5.24 7.94
CA ILE A 72 -8.51 -4.52 7.55
C ILE A 72 -9.49 -5.52 6.98
N HIS A 73 -10.78 -5.43 7.32
CA HIS A 73 -11.78 -6.30 6.74
C HIS A 73 -11.85 -6.14 5.20
N VAL A 74 -11.82 -7.24 4.44
CA VAL A 74 -11.77 -7.24 2.96
C VAL A 74 -12.86 -6.37 2.31
N ARG A 75 -14.07 -6.36 2.88
CA ARG A 75 -15.19 -5.51 2.43
C ARG A 75 -14.85 -4.01 2.46
N ASN A 76 -14.04 -3.53 3.40
CA ASN A 76 -13.62 -2.14 3.44
C ASN A 76 -12.68 -1.83 2.26
N VAL A 77 -11.73 -2.73 1.97
CA VAL A 77 -10.83 -2.59 0.82
C VAL A 77 -11.61 -2.53 -0.49
N GLN A 78 -12.58 -3.43 -0.67
CA GLN A 78 -13.48 -3.41 -1.84
C GLN A 78 -14.27 -2.11 -1.96
N ARG A 79 -14.72 -1.52 -0.84
CA ARG A 79 -15.40 -0.21 -0.85
C ARG A 79 -14.47 0.91 -1.29
N TYR A 80 -13.20 0.88 -0.89
CA TYR A 80 -12.22 1.89 -1.33
C TYR A 80 -11.97 1.80 -2.83
N VAL A 81 -11.79 0.58 -3.36
CA VAL A 81 -11.64 0.32 -4.80
C VAL A 81 -12.87 0.80 -5.57
N LYS A 82 -14.07 0.48 -5.08
CA LYS A 82 -15.32 0.95 -5.69
C LYS A 82 -15.39 2.48 -5.72
N ALA A 83 -15.10 3.14 -4.59
CA ALA A 83 -15.13 4.59 -4.49
C ALA A 83 -14.15 5.26 -5.47
N LEU A 84 -12.94 4.72 -5.61
CA LEU A 84 -11.93 5.21 -6.56
C LEU A 84 -12.40 5.05 -8.02
N ASN A 85 -12.99 3.91 -8.37
CA ASN A 85 -13.50 3.66 -9.72
C ASN A 85 -14.70 4.56 -10.09
N GLU A 86 -15.58 4.86 -9.12
CA GLU A 86 -16.77 5.67 -9.36
C GLU A 86 -16.49 7.17 -9.39
N LYS A 87 -15.55 7.65 -8.56
CA LYS A 87 -15.29 9.09 -8.38
C LYS A 87 -14.01 9.58 -9.07
N GLY A 88 -13.16 8.67 -9.51
CA GLY A 88 -11.83 9.01 -10.03
C GLY A 88 -10.87 9.46 -8.93
N VAL A 89 -9.71 9.95 -9.36
CA VAL A 89 -8.74 10.64 -8.50
C VAL A 89 -9.25 12.08 -8.36
N GLU A 90 -9.84 12.43 -7.22
CA GLU A 90 -10.10 13.85 -6.87
C GLU A 90 -8.78 14.57 -6.55
#